data_AF-A0A2D7XLP9-F1
#
_entry.id   AF-A0A2D7XLP9-F1
#
_cell.length_a   1.000
_cell.length_b   1.000
_cell.length_c   1.000
_cell.angle_alpha   90.00
_cell.angle_beta   90.00
_cell.angle_gamma   90.00
#
_symmetry.space_group_name_H-M   'P 1'
#
loop_
_entity.id
_entity.type
_entity.pdbx_description
1 polymer ?
#
loop_
_entity_poly.entity_id
_entity_poly.type
_entity_poly.pdbx_seq_one_letter_code
_entity_poly.pdbx_strand_id
1 'polypeptide(L)'
;MSKRVFLVTIFLLLVGLSGCIGESESNGSTQSPTQVVTLEIINDCENAEVHVQSTTLANGSTMDTILGINVSVYHAIYTPDVADLAFGYDINLDGNIDIFDNSTRGMNNLSIPIAEIALNNGDFFLTSIAGVATVANGISTQLVHLSNDCESLSEVNLAQLTVYRDGFSEYGFAVTDAAGSPTADGGEDLVYVAMDSGNDISWSDVIIQMSAGGAYTECTNPGQAADTGCAVSDNGDGKWGFGEE
;
A
#
# COMPACT_ATOMS: atom_id res chain seq x y z
N MET A 1 25.27 32.30 11.51
CA MET A 1 24.83 31.54 10.33
C MET A 1 25.28 30.10 10.50
N SER A 2 24.38 29.23 10.99
CA SER A 2 24.63 27.80 11.10
C SER A 2 23.72 27.11 10.10
N LYS A 3 24.30 26.49 9.07
CA LYS A 3 23.56 25.66 8.11
C LYS A 3 23.14 24.39 8.84
N ARG A 4 21.84 24.16 8.99
CA ARG A 4 21.31 22.89 9.48
C ARG A 4 21.33 21.90 8.33
N VAL A 5 22.13 20.85 8.48
CA VAL A 5 22.21 19.73 7.56
C VAL A 5 21.05 18.79 7.90
N PHE A 6 20.18 18.51 6.92
CA PHE A 6 19.22 17.42 7.00
C PHE A 6 19.92 16.13 6.58
N LEU A 7 19.88 15.12 7.46
CA LEU A 7 20.39 13.79 7.21
C LEU A 7 19.26 12.82 7.50
N VAL A 8 18.67 12.26 6.45
CA VAL A 8 17.71 11.16 6.55
C VAL A 8 18.53 9.88 6.56
N THR A 9 18.60 9.21 7.71
CA THR A 9 19.18 7.87 7.81
C THR A 9 18.28 7.06 8.71
N ILE A 10 17.50 6.15 8.10
CA ILE A 10 16.75 5.13 8.82
C ILE A 10 17.65 3.91 8.89
N PHE A 11 18.27 3.73 10.05
CA PHE A 11 18.84 2.46 10.45
C PHE A 11 17.72 1.70 11.14
N LEU A 12 17.16 0.67 10.51
CA LEU A 12 16.28 -0.27 11.23
C LEU A 12 16.83 -1.69 11.13
N LEU A 13 17.12 -2.20 12.33
CA LEU A 13 17.52 -3.55 12.63
C LEU A 13 16.38 -4.50 12.27
N LEU A 14 16.65 -5.45 11.38
CA LEU A 14 15.76 -6.57 11.12
C LEU A 14 15.72 -7.47 12.36
N VAL A 15 14.64 -7.39 13.14
CA VAL A 15 14.25 -8.45 14.07
C VAL A 15 13.08 -9.17 13.41
N GLY A 16 13.37 -10.31 12.78
CA GLY A 16 12.34 -11.25 12.37
C GLY A 16 11.64 -11.80 13.61
N LEU A 17 10.42 -11.37 13.85
CA LEU A 17 9.54 -11.95 14.87
C LEU A 17 9.05 -13.31 14.37
N SER A 18 9.80 -14.36 14.72
CA SER A 18 9.23 -15.67 14.96
C SER A 18 9.08 -15.84 16.47
N GLY A 19 7.86 -16.12 16.95
CA GLY A 19 7.62 -16.48 18.34
C GLY A 19 6.38 -15.83 18.95
N CYS A 20 5.40 -16.67 19.29
CA CYS A 20 4.23 -16.30 20.08
C CYS A 20 4.65 -15.74 21.46
N ILE A 21 3.97 -14.69 21.92
CA ILE A 21 3.98 -14.29 23.33
C ILE A 21 3.25 -15.35 24.14
N GLY A 22 3.96 -15.97 25.08
CA GLY A 22 3.40 -16.89 26.07
C GLY A 22 4.48 -17.42 27.01
N GLU A 23 4.70 -16.71 28.13
CA GLU A 23 5.42 -17.28 29.27
C GLU A 23 4.62 -18.45 29.85
N SER A 24 5.15 -19.67 29.75
CA SER A 24 4.81 -20.75 30.66
C SER A 24 5.98 -21.74 30.76
N GLU A 25 6.38 -22.04 31.99
CA GLU A 25 7.47 -22.94 32.29
C GLU A 25 7.11 -24.43 32.06
N SER A 26 8.12 -25.19 31.63
CA SER A 26 8.31 -26.64 31.76
C SER A 26 7.44 -27.58 30.92
N ASN A 27 8.05 -28.30 29.99
CA ASN A 27 8.67 -29.62 30.21
C ASN A 27 9.10 -30.22 28.87
N GLY A 28 10.20 -30.95 28.87
CA GLY A 28 10.75 -31.59 27.67
C GLY A 28 9.73 -32.50 26.99
N SER A 29 9.29 -32.10 25.80
CA SER A 29 8.69 -32.99 24.82
C SER A 29 9.50 -32.89 23.54
N THR A 30 9.89 -34.03 22.97
CA THR A 30 10.55 -34.17 21.67
C THR A 30 9.84 -33.32 20.62
N GLN A 31 10.42 -32.15 20.33
CA GLN A 31 9.93 -31.26 19.29
C GLN A 31 10.21 -31.97 17.96
N SER A 32 9.14 -32.45 17.30
CA SER A 32 9.19 -32.79 15.88
C SER A 32 9.79 -31.58 15.16
N PRO A 33 10.70 -31.74 14.20
CA PRO A 33 11.30 -30.59 13.53
C PRO A 33 10.17 -29.70 13.02
N THR A 34 10.15 -28.44 13.45
CA THR A 34 9.19 -27.43 13.00
C THR A 34 9.24 -27.45 11.47
N GLN A 35 8.22 -28.02 10.83
CA GLN A 35 8.18 -28.12 9.37
C GLN A 35 8.03 -26.70 8.83
N VAL A 36 9.06 -26.23 8.13
CA VAL A 36 9.08 -24.91 7.51
C VAL A 36 8.61 -25.06 6.07
N VAL A 37 7.52 -24.38 5.73
CA VAL A 37 7.11 -24.13 4.35
C VAL A 37 7.40 -22.66 4.03
N THR A 38 8.27 -22.43 3.05
CA THR A 38 8.59 -21.09 2.54
C THR A 38 8.05 -20.95 1.13
N LEU A 39 7.49 -19.79 0.83
CA LEU A 39 6.89 -19.45 -0.45
C LEU A 39 7.54 -18.18 -0.99
N GLU A 40 7.89 -18.22 -2.27
CA GLU A 40 8.32 -17.07 -3.06
C GLU A 40 7.51 -17.03 -4.34
N ILE A 41 6.93 -15.87 -4.64
CA ILE A 41 6.16 -15.60 -5.84
C ILE A 41 6.57 -14.24 -6.39
N ILE A 42 6.79 -14.20 -7.70
CA ILE A 42 7.29 -13.03 -8.41
C ILE A 42 6.40 -12.81 -9.61
N ASN A 43 5.94 -11.57 -9.79
CA ASN A 43 5.22 -11.15 -10.99
C ASN A 43 6.21 -10.95 -12.15
N ASP A 44 5.94 -11.58 -13.30
CA ASP A 44 6.57 -11.30 -14.58
C ASP A 44 5.76 -10.22 -15.32
N CYS A 45 5.97 -8.98 -14.87
CA CYS A 45 5.29 -7.79 -15.38
C CYS A 45 5.57 -7.50 -16.86
N GLU A 46 6.70 -7.96 -17.40
CA GLU A 46 7.02 -7.77 -18.82
C GLU A 46 6.07 -8.56 -19.74
N ASN A 47 5.52 -9.67 -19.25
CA ASN A 47 4.61 -10.55 -19.98
C ASN A 47 3.15 -10.40 -19.54
N ALA A 48 2.83 -9.36 -18.77
CA ALA A 48 1.46 -9.08 -18.33
C ALA A 48 0.66 -8.37 -19.43
N GLU A 49 -0.51 -8.91 -19.76
CA GLU A 49 -1.37 -8.41 -20.84
C GLU A 49 -2.72 -7.95 -20.28
N VAL A 50 -3.02 -6.65 -20.41
CA VAL A 50 -4.32 -6.09 -20.06
C VAL A 50 -5.31 -6.38 -21.18
N HIS A 51 -6.43 -7.03 -20.86
CA HIS A 51 -7.44 -7.36 -21.84
C HIS A 51 -8.48 -6.24 -21.93
N VAL A 52 -8.52 -5.57 -23.08
CA VAL A 52 -9.45 -4.46 -23.37
C VAL A 52 -10.43 -4.83 -24.47
N GLN A 53 -11.67 -4.38 -24.32
CA GLN A 53 -12.72 -4.46 -25.33
C GLN A 53 -13.03 -3.06 -25.86
N SER A 54 -12.70 -2.81 -27.11
CA SER A 54 -13.00 -1.55 -27.80
C SER A 54 -14.38 -1.56 -28.43
N THR A 55 -15.19 -0.55 -28.12
CA THR A 55 -16.51 -0.32 -28.72
C THR A 55 -16.53 1.02 -29.43
N THR A 56 -16.93 1.05 -30.70
CA THR A 56 -17.14 2.31 -31.43
C THR A 56 -18.52 2.88 -31.08
N LEU A 57 -18.53 4.08 -30.51
CA LEU A 57 -19.73 4.83 -30.16
C LEU A 57 -20.35 5.49 -31.40
N ALA A 58 -21.63 5.85 -31.31
CA ALA A 58 -22.39 6.43 -32.43
C ALA A 58 -21.84 7.77 -32.95
N ASN A 59 -21.06 8.49 -32.14
CA ASN A 59 -20.36 9.72 -32.48
C ASN A 59 -19.00 9.48 -33.20
N GLY A 60 -18.62 8.20 -33.40
CA GLY A 60 -17.35 7.82 -34.02
C GLY A 60 -16.16 7.70 -33.07
N SER A 61 -16.32 7.95 -31.76
CA SER A 61 -15.24 7.72 -30.79
C SER A 61 -15.16 6.25 -30.36
N THR A 62 -13.98 5.79 -29.98
CA THR A 62 -13.77 4.48 -29.35
C THR A 62 -13.86 4.59 -27.84
N MET A 63 -14.54 3.62 -27.22
CA MET A 63 -14.59 3.41 -25.78
C MET A 63 -13.94 2.06 -25.49
N ASP A 64 -12.87 2.08 -24.72
CA ASP A 64 -12.18 0.86 -24.30
C ASP A 64 -12.67 0.46 -22.90
N THR A 65 -13.06 -0.80 -22.74
CA THR A 65 -13.49 -1.38 -21.47
C THR A 65 -12.49 -2.44 -21.07
N ILE A 66 -11.86 -2.27 -19.90
CA ILE A 66 -10.94 -3.28 -19.35
C ILE A 66 -11.77 -4.46 -18.83
N LEU A 67 -11.47 -5.66 -19.32
CA LEU A 67 -12.13 -6.91 -18.93
C LEU A 67 -11.35 -7.66 -17.84
N GLY A 68 -10.05 -7.44 -17.75
CA GLY A 68 -9.17 -8.08 -16.77
C GLY A 68 -7.71 -8.04 -17.22
N ILE A 69 -6.88 -8.86 -16.59
CA ILE A 69 -5.47 -9.04 -16.93
C ILE A 69 -5.12 -10.52 -17.05
N ASN A 70 -4.17 -10.83 -17.93
CA ASN A 70 -3.42 -12.07 -17.87
C ASN A 70 -2.02 -11.76 -17.35
N VAL A 71 -1.66 -12.31 -16.20
CA VAL A 71 -0.32 -12.16 -15.62
C VAL A 71 0.41 -13.48 -15.65
N SER A 72 1.73 -13.41 -15.82
CA SER A 72 2.60 -14.55 -15.62
C SER A 72 3.25 -14.41 -14.25
N VAL A 73 3.13 -15.42 -13.39
CA VAL A 73 3.77 -15.43 -12.06
C VAL A 73 4.70 -16.61 -11.95
N TYR A 74 5.91 -16.36 -11.48
CA TYR A 74 6.82 -17.40 -11.02
C TYR A 74 6.48 -17.73 -9.57
N HIS A 75 6.48 -19.01 -9.20
CA HIS A 75 6.48 -19.41 -7.80
C HIS A 75 7.55 -20.46 -7.49
N ALA A 76 7.99 -20.49 -6.24
CA ALA A 76 8.85 -21.51 -5.67
C ALA A 76 8.47 -21.78 -4.21
N ILE A 77 8.37 -23.08 -3.89
CA ILE A 77 7.98 -23.57 -2.58
C ILE A 77 9.08 -24.45 -2.04
N TYR A 78 9.55 -24.13 -0.84
CA TYR A 78 10.58 -24.88 -0.13
C TYR A 78 9.93 -25.56 1.07
N THR A 79 9.74 -26.87 0.95
CA THR A 79 9.25 -27.73 2.03
C THR A 79 9.92 -29.10 1.98
N PRO A 80 10.27 -29.71 3.14
CA PRO A 80 10.68 -31.11 3.20
C PRO A 80 9.50 -32.08 3.02
N ASP A 81 8.26 -31.60 3.16
CA ASP A 81 7.03 -32.37 3.09
C ASP A 81 6.27 -32.07 1.80
N VAL A 82 6.73 -32.70 0.71
CA VAL A 82 6.14 -32.51 -0.63
C VAL A 82 4.93 -33.41 -0.87
N ALA A 83 4.73 -34.44 -0.06
CA ALA A 83 3.63 -35.40 -0.24
C ALA A 83 2.28 -34.82 0.18
N ASP A 84 2.29 -34.00 1.24
CA ASP A 84 1.11 -33.33 1.79
C ASP A 84 1.03 -31.85 1.37
N LEU A 85 1.81 -31.43 0.37
CA LEU A 85 1.81 -30.05 -0.12
C LEU A 85 0.54 -29.77 -0.95
N ALA A 86 -0.18 -28.72 -0.55
CA ALA A 86 -1.22 -28.10 -1.36
C ALA A 86 -0.88 -26.61 -1.54
N PHE A 87 -0.89 -26.14 -2.79
CA PHE A 87 -0.61 -24.75 -3.14
C PHE A 87 -1.67 -24.20 -4.10
N GLY A 88 -1.83 -22.88 -4.07
CA GLY A 88 -2.62 -22.17 -5.04
C GLY A 88 -2.67 -20.67 -4.76
N TYR A 89 -3.43 -19.98 -5.58
CA TYR A 89 -3.61 -18.54 -5.53
C TYR A 89 -5.03 -18.20 -5.06
N ASP A 90 -5.12 -17.29 -4.12
CA ASP A 90 -6.32 -16.59 -3.68
C ASP A 90 -6.27 -15.21 -4.36
N ILE A 91 -7.08 -15.04 -5.40
CA ILE A 91 -7.08 -13.90 -6.29
C ILE A 91 -7.95 -12.77 -5.73
N ASN A 92 -9.05 -13.14 -5.09
CA ASN A 92 -10.00 -12.17 -4.52
C ASN A 92 -9.73 -11.85 -3.04
N LEU A 93 -8.73 -12.49 -2.44
CA LEU A 93 -8.29 -12.34 -1.05
C LEU A 93 -9.39 -12.69 -0.03
N ASP A 94 -10.29 -13.63 -0.37
CA ASP A 94 -11.36 -14.07 0.53
C ASP A 94 -10.92 -15.13 1.55
N GLY A 95 -9.66 -15.56 1.47
CA GLY A 95 -9.04 -16.56 2.34
C GLY A 95 -9.17 -17.98 1.82
N ASN A 96 -9.80 -18.21 0.67
CA ASN A 96 -9.85 -19.49 -0.01
C ASN A 96 -8.95 -19.50 -1.26
N ILE A 97 -8.42 -20.67 -1.62
CA ILE A 97 -7.66 -20.83 -2.85
C ILE A 97 -8.64 -20.87 -4.04
N ASP A 98 -8.50 -19.93 -4.96
CA ASP A 98 -9.27 -19.85 -6.21
C ASP A 98 -8.66 -20.71 -7.32
N ILE A 99 -7.33 -20.65 -7.46
CA ILE A 99 -6.58 -21.36 -8.49
C ILE A 99 -5.60 -22.32 -7.83
N PHE A 100 -5.81 -23.61 -8.02
CA PHE A 100 -4.96 -24.65 -7.44
C PHE A 100 -3.76 -24.97 -8.33
N ASP A 101 -2.57 -25.07 -7.73
CA ASP A 101 -1.37 -25.60 -8.36
C ASP A 101 -0.54 -26.38 -7.33
N ASN A 102 -0.29 -27.66 -7.56
CA ASN A 102 0.52 -28.48 -6.65
C ASN A 102 1.99 -28.60 -7.07
N SER A 103 2.42 -27.82 -8.05
CA SER A 103 3.82 -27.76 -8.44
C SER A 103 4.63 -27.02 -7.38
N THR A 104 5.79 -27.57 -7.02
CA THR A 104 6.71 -26.94 -6.05
C THR A 104 7.44 -25.73 -6.62
N ARG A 105 7.41 -25.55 -7.94
CA ARG A 105 7.93 -24.38 -8.65
C ARG A 105 7.39 -24.34 -10.07
N GLY A 106 7.25 -23.16 -10.64
CA GLY A 106 6.83 -23.03 -12.03
C GLY A 106 6.51 -21.61 -12.43
N MET A 107 6.15 -21.45 -13.70
CA MET A 107 5.48 -20.26 -14.20
C MET A 107 4.00 -20.61 -14.38
N ASN A 108 3.11 -19.78 -13.87
CA ASN A 108 1.68 -19.88 -14.08
C ASN A 108 1.14 -18.62 -14.75
N ASN A 109 0.24 -18.81 -15.70
CA ASN A 109 -0.50 -17.71 -16.31
C ASN A 109 -1.85 -17.62 -15.62
N LEU A 110 -2.06 -16.54 -14.86
CA LEU A 110 -3.30 -16.30 -14.13
C LEU A 110 -4.14 -15.29 -14.90
N SER A 111 -5.41 -15.63 -15.12
CA SER A 111 -6.39 -14.71 -15.70
C SER A 111 -7.24 -14.15 -14.58
N ILE A 112 -7.14 -12.84 -14.35
CA ILE A 112 -7.81 -12.14 -13.25
C ILE A 112 -8.89 -11.23 -13.86
N PRO A 113 -10.18 -11.54 -13.64
CA PRO A 113 -11.28 -10.70 -14.09
C PRO A 113 -11.29 -9.35 -13.38
N ILE A 114 -11.72 -8.29 -14.09
CA ILE A 114 -11.85 -6.94 -13.52
C ILE A 114 -12.78 -6.88 -12.29
N ALA A 115 -13.74 -7.81 -12.19
CA ALA A 115 -14.68 -7.88 -11.07
C ALA A 115 -14.01 -8.22 -9.73
N GLU A 116 -12.84 -8.86 -9.76
CA GLU A 116 -12.08 -9.26 -8.56
C GLU A 116 -11.09 -8.17 -8.12
N ILE A 117 -11.15 -6.96 -8.71
CA ILE A 117 -10.13 -5.93 -8.56
C ILE A 117 -10.76 -4.56 -8.25
N ALA A 118 -10.10 -3.81 -7.36
CA ALA A 118 -10.36 -2.38 -7.17
C ALA A 118 -9.43 -1.56 -8.09
N LEU A 119 -9.94 -0.97 -9.16
CA LEU A 119 -9.15 -0.15 -10.09
C LEU A 119 -9.67 1.28 -10.19
N ASN A 120 -8.74 2.23 -10.37
CA ASN A 120 -9.01 3.53 -10.97
C ASN A 120 -7.86 3.96 -11.91
N ASN A 121 -8.28 4.42 -13.10
CA ASN A 121 -7.57 5.12 -14.18
C ASN A 121 -6.73 4.31 -15.21
N GLY A 122 -7.37 4.01 -16.35
CA GLY A 122 -6.71 3.84 -17.66
C GLY A 122 -5.94 2.53 -17.89
N ASP A 123 -4.91 2.59 -18.76
CA ASP A 123 -4.10 1.45 -19.23
C ASP A 123 -3.16 0.85 -18.17
N PHE A 124 -3.13 1.47 -16.99
CA PHE A 124 -2.28 1.09 -15.89
C PHE A 124 -3.02 0.10 -14.98
N PHE A 125 -2.38 -1.03 -14.70
CA PHE A 125 -2.94 -2.10 -13.90
C PHE A 125 -2.08 -2.37 -12.68
N LEU A 126 -2.66 -2.31 -11.48
CA LEU A 126 -2.04 -2.81 -10.26
C LEU A 126 -3.11 -3.47 -9.38
N THR A 127 -2.87 -4.72 -9.00
CA THR A 127 -3.70 -5.44 -8.03
C THR A 127 -2.81 -6.28 -7.10
N SER A 128 -3.41 -6.92 -6.11
CA SER A 128 -2.72 -7.87 -5.22
C SER A 128 -3.45 -9.20 -5.20
N ILE A 129 -2.69 -10.29 -5.18
CA ILE A 129 -3.19 -11.64 -4.95
C ILE A 129 -2.38 -12.27 -3.81
N ALA A 130 -2.88 -13.36 -3.24
CA ALA A 130 -2.12 -14.16 -2.29
C ALA A 130 -1.79 -15.52 -2.89
N GLY A 131 -0.56 -15.99 -2.66
CA GLY A 131 -0.25 -17.41 -2.78
C GLY A 131 -0.32 -18.07 -1.41
N VAL A 132 -0.91 -19.26 -1.36
CA VAL A 132 -1.13 -20.01 -0.13
C VAL A 132 -0.55 -21.41 -0.31
N ALA A 133 0.49 -21.74 0.45
CA ALA A 133 1.07 -23.07 0.50
C ALA A 133 0.77 -23.70 1.87
N THR A 134 0.22 -24.91 1.86
CA THR A 134 -0.17 -25.66 3.05
C THR A 134 0.49 -27.03 3.05
N VAL A 135 0.91 -27.46 4.23
CA VAL A 135 1.42 -28.81 4.53
C VAL A 135 0.74 -29.31 5.80
N ALA A 136 0.92 -30.58 6.15
CA ALA A 136 0.23 -31.22 7.27
C ALA A 136 0.26 -30.44 8.60
N ASN A 137 1.34 -29.67 8.87
CA ASN A 137 1.51 -28.92 10.12
C ASN A 137 1.86 -27.44 9.92
N GLY A 138 1.62 -26.86 8.74
CA GLY A 138 2.06 -25.49 8.46
C GLY A 138 1.37 -24.83 7.28
N ILE A 139 1.26 -23.51 7.34
CA ILE A 139 0.74 -22.66 6.26
C ILE A 139 1.76 -21.55 6.02
N SER A 140 2.05 -21.28 4.74
CA SER A 140 2.82 -20.15 4.27
C SER A 140 1.94 -19.34 3.33
N THR A 141 1.87 -18.03 3.54
CA THR A 141 1.12 -17.13 2.68
C THR A 141 2.04 -16.00 2.25
N GLN A 142 1.97 -15.64 0.97
CA GLN A 142 2.67 -14.46 0.44
C GLN A 142 1.69 -13.61 -0.35
N LEU A 143 1.61 -12.32 0.01
CA LEU A 143 0.94 -11.33 -0.81
C LEU A 143 1.87 -10.92 -1.97
N VAL A 144 1.29 -10.83 -3.16
CA VAL A 144 2.01 -10.54 -4.40
C VAL A 144 1.30 -9.42 -5.11
N HIS A 145 2.04 -8.37 -5.43
CA HIS A 145 1.54 -7.27 -6.25
C HIS A 145 1.75 -7.59 -7.72
N LEU A 146 0.68 -7.45 -8.49
CA LEU A 146 0.64 -7.70 -9.91
C LEU A 146 0.46 -6.38 -10.63
N SER A 147 1.33 -6.13 -11.60
CA SER A 147 1.28 -4.95 -12.45
C SER A 147 1.67 -5.30 -13.88
N ASN A 148 1.13 -4.57 -14.84
CA ASN A 148 1.56 -4.56 -16.25
C ASN A 148 2.72 -3.58 -16.52
N ASP A 149 3.16 -2.86 -15.50
CA ASP A 149 4.31 -1.99 -15.56
C ASP A 149 5.31 -2.45 -14.47
N CYS A 150 6.58 -2.63 -14.83
CA CYS A 150 7.59 -3.10 -13.90
C CYS A 150 8.12 -2.00 -12.98
N GLU A 151 8.11 -0.73 -13.44
CA GLU A 151 8.56 0.40 -12.64
C GLU A 151 7.64 0.56 -11.42
N SER A 152 6.32 0.40 -11.63
CA SER A 152 5.32 0.16 -10.59
C SER A 152 5.81 -0.60 -9.37
N LEU A 153 6.37 -1.79 -9.61
CA LEU A 153 6.56 -2.81 -8.60
C LEU A 153 7.78 -2.46 -7.76
N SER A 154 8.69 -1.66 -8.33
CA SER A 154 9.80 -1.05 -7.61
C SER A 154 9.36 0.07 -6.66
N GLU A 155 8.21 0.69 -6.93
CA GLU A 155 7.61 1.74 -6.10
C GLU A 155 6.65 1.19 -5.04
N VAL A 156 6.19 -0.06 -5.16
CA VAL A 156 5.32 -0.69 -4.14
C VAL A 156 6.12 -0.96 -2.88
N ASN A 157 6.04 -0.03 -1.92
CA ASN A 157 6.59 -0.19 -0.59
C ASN A 157 5.57 -0.91 0.31
N LEU A 158 5.84 -2.18 0.64
CA LEU A 158 5.01 -3.02 1.53
C LEU A 158 4.82 -2.44 2.96
N ALA A 159 5.63 -1.47 3.39
CA ALA A 159 5.47 -0.78 4.67
C ALA A 159 4.46 0.37 4.62
N GLN A 160 4.02 0.77 3.43
CA GLN A 160 3.14 1.90 3.19
C GLN A 160 2.13 1.48 2.11
N LEU A 161 1.07 0.79 2.52
CA LEU A 161 -0.07 0.45 1.66
C LEU A 161 -0.87 1.72 1.35
N THR A 162 -0.29 2.62 0.57
CA THR A 162 -0.95 3.74 -0.09
C THR A 162 -0.09 4.09 -1.32
N VAL A 163 -0.42 3.48 -2.46
CA VAL A 163 0.20 3.83 -3.74
C VAL A 163 -0.57 5.02 -4.30
N TYR A 164 -0.07 6.24 -4.05
CA TYR A 164 -0.40 7.40 -4.88
C TYR A 164 0.64 7.48 -5.98
N ARG A 165 0.21 7.23 -7.23
CA ARG A 165 1.11 7.16 -8.37
C ARG A 165 1.06 8.33 -9.34
N ASP A 166 0.45 9.41 -8.89
CA ASP A 166 1.06 10.72 -9.06
C ASP A 166 1.60 11.03 -7.66
N GLY A 167 2.91 10.89 -7.46
CA GLY A 167 3.49 11.39 -6.21
C GLY A 167 3.12 12.87 -6.14
N PHE A 168 2.72 13.38 -4.97
CA PHE A 168 2.22 14.76 -4.72
C PHE A 168 3.13 15.92 -5.23
N SER A 169 4.13 15.65 -6.07
CA SER A 169 4.93 16.57 -6.86
C SER A 169 4.15 17.58 -7.70
N GLU A 170 2.91 17.31 -8.11
CA GLU A 170 2.03 18.31 -8.71
C GLU A 170 1.45 19.29 -7.67
N TYR A 171 1.42 18.89 -6.40
CA TYR A 171 0.97 19.71 -5.29
C TYR A 171 2.14 20.46 -4.65
N GLY A 172 2.04 21.78 -4.64
CA GLY A 172 3.00 22.66 -4.00
C GLY A 172 2.34 23.36 -2.82
N PHE A 173 3.10 23.54 -1.74
CA PHE A 173 2.61 24.20 -0.53
C PHE A 173 3.60 25.28 -0.08
N ALA A 174 3.08 26.48 0.13
CA ALA A 174 3.80 27.58 0.73
C ALA A 174 3.32 27.77 2.18
N VAL A 175 4.27 27.85 3.13
CA VAL A 175 3.95 28.06 4.54
C VAL A 175 4.37 29.46 4.95
N THR A 176 3.46 30.20 5.56
CA THR A 176 3.70 31.51 6.16
C THR A 176 3.47 31.42 7.67
N ASP A 177 4.40 31.97 8.44
CA ASP A 177 4.26 32.08 9.90
C ASP A 177 3.07 32.97 10.25
N ALA A 178 2.17 32.49 11.10
CA ALA A 178 1.10 33.33 11.61
C ALA A 178 1.70 34.33 12.60
N ALA A 179 1.46 35.62 12.38
CA ALA A 179 2.14 36.66 13.13
C ALA A 179 1.80 36.60 14.63
N GLY A 180 2.76 36.24 15.48
CA GLY A 180 2.56 36.17 16.92
C GLY A 180 3.51 35.20 17.61
N SER A 181 3.36 35.04 18.92
CA SER A 181 3.95 33.90 19.63
C SER A 181 2.81 33.14 20.29
N PRO A 182 2.76 31.79 20.18
CA PRO A 182 1.72 31.00 20.82
C PRO A 182 1.70 31.31 22.32
N THR A 183 0.51 31.52 22.88
CA THR A 183 0.35 31.76 24.31
C THR A 183 -0.10 30.47 25.01
N ALA A 184 -0.22 30.53 26.34
CA ALA A 184 -0.75 29.41 27.11
C ALA A 184 -2.29 29.29 27.00
N ASP A 185 -2.95 30.29 26.43
CA ASP A 185 -4.42 30.35 26.32
C ASP A 185 -4.94 29.50 25.13
N GLY A 186 -4.09 29.22 24.14
CA GLY A 186 -4.40 28.37 22.99
C GLY A 186 -5.37 28.99 22.00
N GLY A 187 -5.52 28.35 20.84
CA GLY A 187 -6.44 28.79 19.78
C GLY A 187 -5.90 29.93 18.92
N GLU A 188 -4.61 30.25 19.02
CA GLU A 188 -3.95 31.15 18.09
C GLU A 188 -3.62 30.45 16.77
N ASP A 189 -3.69 31.20 15.68
CA ASP A 189 -3.14 30.78 14.39
C ASP A 189 -1.63 30.58 14.54
N LEU A 190 -1.13 29.45 14.03
CA LEU A 190 0.29 29.09 14.14
C LEU A 190 1.02 29.30 12.82
N VAL A 191 0.42 28.81 11.73
CA VAL A 191 0.92 28.96 10.37
C VAL A 191 -0.28 29.03 9.42
N TYR A 192 -0.12 29.76 8.33
CA TYR A 192 -0.98 29.68 7.16
C TYR A 192 -0.28 28.82 6.12
N VAL A 193 -0.99 27.85 5.55
CA VAL A 193 -0.45 27.00 4.49
C VAL A 193 -1.29 27.24 3.26
N ALA A 194 -0.67 27.69 2.18
CA ALA A 194 -1.32 27.92 0.90
C ALA A 194 -0.93 26.83 -0.09
N MET A 195 -1.89 26.30 -0.85
CA MET A 195 -1.57 25.45 -2.01
C MET A 195 -1.13 26.34 -3.19
N ASP A 196 0.13 26.26 -3.59
CA ASP A 196 0.72 27.07 -4.67
C ASP A 196 0.92 26.32 -6.00
N SER A 197 0.62 25.02 -6.02
CA SER A 197 0.49 24.18 -7.21
C SER A 197 -0.45 23.01 -6.91
N GLY A 198 -1.15 22.49 -7.93
CA GLY A 198 -2.18 21.45 -7.77
C GLY A 198 -3.59 22.02 -7.64
N ASN A 199 -4.62 21.16 -7.46
CA ASN A 199 -5.99 21.58 -7.16
C ASN A 199 -6.84 20.46 -6.54
N ASP A 200 -7.90 20.83 -5.80
CA ASP A 200 -9.00 19.97 -5.33
C ASP A 200 -8.58 18.68 -4.57
N ILE A 201 -7.54 18.74 -3.72
CA ILE A 201 -7.19 17.58 -2.88
C ILE A 201 -8.23 17.43 -1.75
N SER A 202 -8.70 16.21 -1.49
CA SER A 202 -9.67 16.00 -0.41
C SER A 202 -9.01 16.04 0.96
N TRP A 203 -9.64 16.70 1.93
CA TRP A 203 -9.16 16.67 3.33
C TRP A 203 -9.19 15.28 3.96
N SER A 204 -9.87 14.29 3.39
CA SER A 204 -9.76 12.88 3.84
C SER A 204 -8.43 12.23 3.50
N ASP A 205 -7.73 12.77 2.50
CA ASP A 205 -6.53 12.18 1.90
C ASP A 205 -5.25 12.88 2.38
N VAL A 206 -5.40 13.95 3.16
CA VAL A 206 -4.33 14.79 3.68
C VAL A 206 -4.12 14.49 5.17
N ILE A 207 -2.87 14.30 5.59
CA ILE A 207 -2.50 14.25 7.00
C ILE A 207 -1.55 15.41 7.28
N ILE A 208 -1.95 16.33 8.15
CA ILE A 208 -1.11 17.44 8.59
C ILE A 208 -0.47 17.11 9.94
N GLN A 209 0.85 17.25 10.01
CA GLN A 209 1.60 17.05 11.25
C GLN A 209 2.52 18.24 11.51
N MET A 210 2.56 18.68 12.77
CA MET A 210 3.35 19.83 13.20
C MET A 210 4.32 19.42 14.32
N SER A 211 5.53 20.01 14.30
CA SER A 211 6.51 19.85 15.37
C SER A 211 7.08 21.20 15.81
N ALA A 212 7.03 21.47 17.11
CA ALA A 212 7.67 22.63 17.75
C ALA A 212 9.07 22.27 18.31
N GLY A 213 9.87 21.52 17.54
CA GLY A 213 11.23 21.10 17.95
C GLY A 213 11.28 19.76 18.71
N GLY A 214 10.25 18.93 18.59
CA GLY A 214 10.12 17.62 19.21
C GLY A 214 9.43 16.60 18.29
N ALA A 215 8.65 15.67 18.86
CA ALA A 215 7.84 14.74 18.09
C ALA A 215 6.76 15.46 17.28
N TYR A 216 6.39 14.88 16.14
CA TYR A 216 5.30 15.38 15.32
C TYR A 216 3.96 15.07 15.98
N THR A 217 3.08 16.07 16.03
CA THR A 217 1.69 15.94 16.48
C THR A 217 0.79 16.08 15.25
N GLU A 218 -0.12 15.13 15.09
CA GLU A 218 -1.12 15.17 14.04
C GLU A 218 -2.20 16.23 14.36
N CYS A 219 -2.44 17.09 13.39
CA CYS A 219 -3.47 18.11 13.46
C CYS A 219 -4.82 17.52 13.05
N THR A 220 -5.89 17.94 13.70
CA THR A 220 -7.25 17.56 13.33
C THR A 220 -7.62 18.23 12.00
N ASN A 221 -8.11 17.47 11.01
CA ASN A 221 -8.54 18.03 9.73
C ASN A 221 -9.86 18.81 9.85
N PRO A 222 -10.18 19.69 8.87
CA PRO A 222 -11.41 20.46 8.90
C PRO A 222 -12.66 19.57 9.00
N GLY A 223 -13.64 20.00 9.79
CA GLY A 223 -14.89 19.26 10.02
C GLY A 223 -14.79 18.10 11.03
N GLN A 224 -13.61 17.83 11.59
CA GLN A 224 -13.42 16.88 12.69
C GLN A 224 -13.38 17.59 14.06
N ALA A 225 -13.70 16.88 15.13
CA ALA A 225 -13.65 17.42 16.48
C ALA A 225 -12.20 17.74 16.87
N ALA A 226 -11.91 19.00 17.18
CA ALA A 226 -10.58 19.49 17.59
C ALA A 226 -10.21 18.98 18.99
N ASP A 227 -9.93 17.68 19.10
CA ASP A 227 -9.51 17.02 20.34
C ASP A 227 -7.98 16.89 20.42
N THR A 228 -7.25 17.32 19.37
CA THR A 228 -5.78 17.36 19.34
C THR A 228 -5.25 18.79 19.53
N GLY A 229 -4.01 18.94 20.02
CA GLY A 229 -3.38 20.24 20.27
C GLY A 229 -3.06 21.08 19.03
N CYS A 230 -3.58 20.71 17.86
CA CYS A 230 -3.48 21.41 16.58
C CYS A 230 -4.73 21.09 15.76
N ALA A 231 -5.38 22.09 15.17
CA ALA A 231 -6.53 21.89 14.30
C ALA A 231 -6.36 22.74 13.04
N VAL A 232 -6.75 22.18 11.90
CA VAL A 232 -6.75 22.85 10.60
C VAL A 232 -8.14 23.43 10.38
N SER A 233 -8.21 24.68 9.93
CA SER A 233 -9.43 25.34 9.50
C SER A 233 -9.39 25.55 8.00
N ASP A 234 -10.53 25.38 7.33
CA ASP A 234 -10.70 25.69 5.90
C ASP A 234 -11.98 26.53 5.66
N ASN A 235 -12.36 26.66 4.38
CA ASN A 235 -13.58 27.33 3.92
C ASN A 235 -14.88 26.48 4.06
N GLY A 236 -14.77 25.23 4.50
CA GLY A 236 -15.86 24.27 4.71
C GLY A 236 -16.31 23.50 3.47
N ASP A 237 -15.57 23.51 2.36
CA ASP A 237 -15.96 22.82 1.12
C ASP A 237 -15.49 21.35 1.04
N GLY A 238 -14.69 20.91 2.02
CA GLY A 238 -14.22 19.53 2.14
C GLY A 238 -13.02 19.20 1.23
N LYS A 239 -12.43 20.22 0.60
CA LYS A 239 -11.23 20.11 -0.23
C LYS A 239 -10.26 21.25 0.06
N TRP A 240 -9.06 21.11 -0.45
CA TRP A 240 -8.07 22.17 -0.46
C TRP A 240 -7.72 22.51 -1.92
N GLY A 241 -8.16 23.69 -2.34
CA GLY A 241 -8.01 24.22 -3.68
C GLY A 241 -6.76 25.07 -3.88
N PHE A 242 -6.42 25.32 -5.14
CA PHE A 242 -5.32 26.19 -5.52
C PHE A 242 -5.52 27.61 -4.99
N GLY A 243 -4.51 28.14 -4.30
CA GLY A 243 -4.52 29.49 -3.74
C GLY A 243 -5.38 29.66 -2.48
N GLU A 244 -5.88 28.56 -1.91
CA GLU A 244 -6.57 28.55 -0.62
C GLU A 244 -5.58 28.40 0.54
N GLU A 245 -5.86 29.14 1.62
CA GLU A 245 -5.12 29.24 2.89
C GLU A 245 -5.94 28.70 4.07
#